data_AF-A0A931VX48-F1
#
_entry.id   AF-A0A931VX48-F1
#
_cell.length_a   1.000
_cell.length_b   1.000
_cell.length_c   1.000
_cell.angle_alpha   90.00
_cell.angle_beta   90.00
_cell.angle_gamma   90.00
#
_symmetry.space_group_name_H-M   'P 1'
#
loop_
_entity.id
_entity.type
_entity.pdbx_description
1 polymer ?
#
loop_
_entity_poly.entity_id
_entity_poly.type
_entity_poly.pdbx_seq_one_letter_code
_entity_poly.pdbx_strand_id
1 'polypeptide(L)'
;MKRKKSFEINDKLIDKIISAAYGDANIFDKLEVYFKARNNNEVKRLLDSYRATAEEVHQLGEEEYEDRSIHFRGTQNGIVEESYNSFITDFLTIIFSRSTASLAVTIFIIAAVVATLFVYRPQEQKYSQQEIQIADRQTRKALAIVGKIFNQTQSTLEKEVLSERVAKPIREGIGIVNYLFNQGTKQ
;
A
#
# COMPACT_ATOMS: atom_id res chain seq x y z
N MET A 1 22.17 35.63 12.91
CA MET A 1 21.41 34.68 12.06
C MET A 1 20.69 33.67 12.95
N LYS A 2 19.35 33.68 12.98
CA LYS A 2 18.57 32.67 13.70
C LYS A 2 18.59 31.38 12.87
N ARG A 3 19.18 30.29 13.39
CA ARG A 3 19.15 28.96 12.74
C ARG A 3 17.69 28.54 12.57
N LYS A 4 17.27 28.19 11.35
CA LYS A 4 15.95 27.58 11.08
C LYS A 4 15.86 26.29 11.90
N LYS A 5 14.82 26.18 12.73
CA LYS A 5 14.49 24.98 13.51
C LYS A 5 14.31 23.82 12.51
N SER A 6 15.06 22.73 12.67
CA SER A 6 14.88 21.52 11.86
C SER A 6 13.44 21.06 12.01
N PHE A 7 12.77 20.80 10.88
CA PHE A 7 11.41 20.30 10.89
C PHE A 7 11.43 18.90 11.51
N GLU A 8 10.77 18.75 12.65
CA GLU A 8 10.74 17.49 13.38
C GLU A 8 9.50 16.72 12.95
N ILE A 9 9.71 15.53 12.38
CA ILE A 9 8.63 14.63 12.03
C ILE A 9 8.11 14.02 13.33
N ASN A 10 6.90 14.40 13.71
CA ASN A 10 6.19 13.86 14.88
C ASN A 10 5.35 12.64 14.44
N ASP A 11 5.16 11.68 15.33
CA ASP A 11 4.33 10.47 15.14
C ASP A 11 2.95 10.81 14.56
N LYS A 12 2.30 11.88 15.05
CA LYS A 12 1.00 12.32 14.50
C LYS A 12 1.04 12.70 13.03
N LEU A 13 2.18 13.22 12.55
CA LEU A 13 2.35 13.56 11.15
C LEU A 13 2.63 12.29 10.32
N ILE A 14 3.35 11.32 10.88
CA ILE A 14 3.58 10.01 10.25
C ILE A 14 2.25 9.31 10.04
N ASP A 15 1.39 9.24 11.06
CA ASP A 15 0.06 8.63 10.96
C ASP A 15 -0.76 9.27 9.83
N LYS A 16 -0.78 10.60 9.76
CA LYS A 16 -1.46 11.33 8.68
C LYS A 16 -0.87 11.03 7.30
N ILE A 17 0.45 10.89 7.18
CA ILE A 17 1.13 10.53 5.93
C ILE A 17 0.72 9.13 5.50
N ILE A 18 0.73 8.16 6.43
CA ILE A 18 0.35 6.77 6.16
C ILE A 18 -1.13 6.71 5.74
N SER A 19 -2.04 7.30 6.52
CA SER A 19 -3.46 7.33 6.15
C SER A 19 -3.70 8.03 4.81
N ALA A 20 -2.92 9.08 4.49
CA ALA A 20 -3.02 9.76 3.19
C ALA A 20 -2.48 8.92 2.02
N ALA A 21 -1.49 8.05 2.27
CA ALA A 21 -0.94 7.13 1.28
C ALA A 21 -1.88 5.95 1.00
N TYR A 22 -2.49 5.37 2.03
CA TYR A 22 -3.41 4.23 1.92
C TYR A 22 -4.84 4.62 1.52
N GLY A 23 -5.16 5.91 1.51
CA GLY A 23 -6.45 6.43 1.04
C GLY A 23 -7.46 6.75 2.15
N ASP A 24 -7.20 6.32 3.38
CA ASP A 24 -8.09 6.43 4.55
C ASP A 24 -8.13 7.83 5.21
N ALA A 25 -7.21 8.73 4.83
CA ALA A 25 -7.20 10.08 5.40
C ALA A 25 -8.37 10.95 4.91
N ASN A 26 -8.90 11.77 5.82
CA ASN A 26 -9.86 12.82 5.51
C ASN A 26 -9.28 13.84 4.52
N ILE A 27 -10.15 14.53 3.77
CA ILE A 27 -9.76 15.52 2.75
C ILE A 27 -8.84 16.61 3.33
N PHE A 28 -9.13 17.08 4.55
CA PHE A 28 -8.31 18.07 5.24
C PHE A 28 -6.91 17.55 5.57
N ASP A 29 -6.80 16.30 6.01
CA ASP A 29 -5.51 15.67 6.31
C ASP A 29 -4.70 15.42 5.04
N LYS A 30 -5.35 15.01 3.95
CA LYS A 30 -4.71 14.89 2.63
C LYS A 30 -4.15 16.24 2.16
N LEU A 31 -4.92 17.32 2.33
CA LEU A 31 -4.49 18.68 1.98
C LEU A 31 -3.31 19.14 2.84
N GLU A 32 -3.37 18.90 4.15
CA GLU A 32 -2.31 19.25 5.10
C GLU A 32 -1.01 18.53 4.75
N VAL A 33 -1.07 17.22 4.51
CA VAL A 33 0.08 16.39 4.11
C VAL A 33 0.63 16.86 2.77
N TYR A 34 -0.21 17.19 1.79
CA TYR A 34 0.21 17.72 0.50
C TYR A 34 0.99 19.04 0.63
N PHE A 35 0.48 20.00 1.43
CA PHE A 35 1.19 21.25 1.68
C PHE A 35 2.52 21.05 2.41
N LYS A 36 2.58 20.11 3.37
CA LYS A 36 3.82 19.77 4.07
C LYS A 36 4.83 19.07 3.16
N ALA A 37 4.38 18.15 2.31
CA ALA A 37 5.22 17.47 1.32
C ALA A 37 5.80 18.44 0.29
N ARG A 38 5.06 19.48 -0.10
CA ARG A 38 5.56 20.53 -1.00
C ARG A 38 6.72 21.35 -0.40
N ASN A 39 6.70 21.53 0.92
CA ASN A 39 7.68 22.37 1.63
C ASN A 39 8.80 21.57 2.30
N ASN A 40 8.65 20.25 2.42
CA ASN A 40 9.63 19.36 3.03
C ASN A 40 9.83 18.09 2.19
N ASN A 41 11.04 17.94 1.64
CA ASN A 41 11.46 16.79 0.83
C ASN A 41 11.39 15.46 1.58
N GLU A 42 11.59 15.47 2.91
CA GLU A 42 11.55 14.25 3.72
C GLU A 42 10.12 13.73 3.88
N VAL A 43 9.15 14.62 4.11
CA VAL A 43 7.72 14.29 4.15
C VAL A 43 7.25 13.77 2.80
N LYS A 44 7.70 14.40 1.71
CA LYS A 44 7.41 13.92 0.36
C LYS A 44 7.96 12.51 0.13
N ARG A 45 9.22 12.27 0.47
CA ARG A 45 9.84 10.95 0.33
C ARG A 45 9.09 9.87 1.11
N LEU A 46 8.67 10.17 2.35
CA LEU A 46 7.89 9.25 3.17
C LEU A 46 6.53 8.95 2.51
N LEU A 47 5.81 9.99 2.08
CA LEU A 47 4.51 9.85 1.42
C LEU A 47 4.62 9.00 0.14
N ASP A 48 5.62 9.27 -0.69
CA ASP A 48 5.83 8.54 -1.94
C ASP A 48 6.20 7.07 -1.67
N SER A 49 7.02 6.79 -0.65
CA SER A 49 7.35 5.43 -0.23
C SER A 49 6.11 4.65 0.20
N TYR A 50 5.28 5.22 1.07
CA TYR A 50 4.07 4.54 1.53
C TYR A 50 3.03 4.38 0.41
N ARG A 51 2.96 5.32 -0.54
CA ARG A 51 2.09 5.18 -1.71
C ARG A 51 2.52 4.02 -2.60
N ALA A 52 3.82 3.90 -2.88
CA ALA A 52 4.35 2.77 -3.64
C ALA A 52 4.02 1.44 -2.96
N THR A 53 4.19 1.35 -1.63
CA THR A 53 3.80 0.15 -0.87
C THR A 53 2.29 -0.10 -0.91
N ALA A 54 1.46 0.93 -0.77
CA ALA A 54 0.01 0.77 -0.84
C ALA A 54 -0.46 0.33 -2.24
N GLU A 55 0.23 0.76 -3.29
CA GLU A 55 -0.03 0.32 -4.66
C GLU A 55 0.36 -1.14 -4.87
N GLU A 56 1.55 -1.56 -4.41
CA GLU A 56 1.98 -2.96 -4.44
C GLU A 56 1.01 -3.86 -3.65
N VAL A 57 0.56 -3.42 -2.46
CA VAL A 57 -0.41 -4.17 -1.65
C VAL A 57 -1.78 -4.26 -2.33
N HIS A 58 -2.26 -3.19 -2.96
CA HIS A 58 -3.52 -3.25 -3.72
C HIS A 58 -3.42 -4.13 -4.98
N GLN A 59 -2.22 -4.33 -5.54
CA GLN A 59 -1.97 -5.22 -6.68
C GLN A 59 -1.91 -6.69 -6.30
N LEU A 60 -1.66 -7.01 -5.02
CA LEU A 60 -1.91 -8.33 -4.47
C LEU A 60 -3.44 -8.49 -4.43
N GLY A 61 -4.01 -8.93 -5.57
CA GLY A 61 -5.44 -9.14 -5.69
C GLY A 61 -5.98 -9.96 -4.52
N GLU A 62 -7.21 -9.67 -4.12
CA GLU A 62 -7.92 -10.50 -3.14
C GLU A 62 -7.90 -11.95 -3.65
N GLU A 63 -7.08 -12.82 -3.06
CA GLU A 63 -7.23 -14.25 -3.28
C GLU A 63 -8.64 -14.60 -2.81
N GLU A 64 -9.52 -14.90 -3.76
CA GLU A 64 -10.86 -15.40 -3.50
C GLU A 64 -10.73 -16.66 -2.65
N TYR A 65 -10.89 -16.48 -1.34
CA TYR A 65 -11.23 -17.58 -0.48
C TYR A 65 -12.60 -18.06 -0.94
N GLU A 66 -12.72 -19.32 -1.40
CA GLU A 66 -14.00 -19.96 -1.73
C GLU A 66 -14.86 -20.05 -0.45
N ASP A 67 -15.49 -18.94 -0.09
CA ASP A 67 -16.51 -18.90 0.95
C ASP A 67 -17.86 -19.05 0.29
N ARG A 68 -18.52 -20.16 0.63
CA ARG A 68 -19.87 -20.44 0.18
C ARG A 68 -20.79 -19.34 0.72
N SER A 69 -21.47 -18.66 -0.20
CA SER A 69 -22.47 -17.59 0.00
C SER A 69 -21.87 -16.28 0.54
N ILE A 70 -21.92 -15.17 -0.20
CA ILE A 70 -23.11 -14.33 -0.35
C ILE A 70 -23.04 -13.60 -1.70
N HIS A 71 -24.13 -13.62 -2.47
CA HIS A 71 -24.27 -12.85 -3.70
C HIS A 71 -24.17 -11.34 -3.44
N PHE A 72 -23.11 -10.69 -3.90
CA PHE A 72 -23.13 -9.27 -4.22
C PHE A 72 -22.92 -9.07 -5.71
N ARG A 73 -23.98 -8.63 -6.37
CA ARG A 73 -24.08 -8.46 -7.82
C ARG A 73 -23.48 -7.10 -8.19
N GLY A 74 -22.17 -7.05 -8.42
CA GLY A 74 -21.49 -5.89 -9.00
C GLY A 74 -21.59 -5.94 -10.52
N THR A 75 -22.40 -5.06 -11.11
CA THR A 75 -22.45 -4.86 -12.57
C THR A 75 -21.13 -4.27 -13.06
N GLN A 76 -20.41 -5.05 -13.86
CA GLN A 76 -19.45 -4.56 -14.85
C GLN A 76 -20.15 -3.61 -15.83
N ASN A 77 -19.42 -2.58 -16.26
CA ASN A 77 -19.39 -1.93 -17.59
C ASN A 77 -18.51 -0.69 -17.40
N GLY A 78 -17.50 -0.35 -18.18
CA GLY A 78 -17.02 -0.80 -19.48
C GLY A 78 -16.04 0.31 -19.91
N ILE A 79 -14.94 -0.09 -20.52
CA ILE A 79 -13.86 0.80 -20.98
C ILE A 79 -14.40 1.75 -22.06
N VAL A 80 -14.13 3.07 -21.95
CA VAL A 80 -14.08 3.98 -23.10
C VAL A 80 -12.94 4.98 -22.90
N GLU A 81 -11.94 4.84 -23.76
CA GLU A 81 -10.84 5.77 -24.00
C GLU A 81 -11.34 7.00 -24.82
N GLU A 82 -10.67 8.12 -24.59
CA GLU A 82 -10.67 9.38 -25.36
C GLU A 82 -11.96 10.22 -25.46
N SER A 83 -12.02 11.28 -24.65
CA SER A 83 -12.64 12.55 -25.04
C SER A 83 -12.02 13.70 -24.25
N TYR A 84 -11.32 14.59 -24.93
CA TYR A 84 -10.81 15.83 -24.38
C TYR A 84 -11.96 16.65 -23.76
N ASN A 85 -12.00 16.72 -22.43
CA ASN A 85 -12.55 17.79 -21.57
C ASN A 85 -13.73 18.64 -22.10
N SER A 86 -14.74 18.04 -22.75
CA SER A 86 -15.98 18.75 -23.10
C SER A 86 -16.69 19.25 -21.84
N PHE A 87 -16.68 18.45 -20.77
CA PHE A 87 -17.32 18.86 -19.50
C PHE A 87 -16.67 20.09 -18.86
N ILE A 88 -15.33 20.17 -18.85
CA ILE A 88 -14.65 21.32 -18.24
C ILE A 88 -14.81 22.57 -19.10
N THR A 89 -14.75 22.43 -20.42
CA THR A 89 -14.90 23.56 -21.35
C THR A 89 -16.33 24.07 -21.39
N ASP A 90 -17.34 23.20 -21.36
CA ASP A 90 -18.75 23.57 -21.23
C ASP A 90 -19.03 24.25 -19.88
N PHE A 91 -18.49 23.71 -18.78
CA PHE A 91 -18.66 24.29 -17.46
C PHE A 91 -18.05 25.70 -17.36
N LEU A 92 -16.86 25.90 -17.93
CA LEU A 92 -16.23 27.23 -17.98
C LEU A 92 -17.00 28.20 -18.88
N THR A 93 -17.54 27.74 -20.01
CA THR A 93 -18.31 28.60 -20.93
C THR A 93 -19.62 29.06 -20.30
N ILE A 94 -20.26 28.20 -19.51
CA ILE A 94 -21.46 28.51 -18.71
C ILE A 94 -21.12 29.54 -17.62
N ILE A 95 -20.00 29.40 -16.91
CA ILE A 95 -19.57 30.35 -15.86
C ILE A 95 -19.23 31.73 -16.42
N PHE A 96 -18.60 31.81 -17.61
CA PHE A 96 -18.11 33.06 -18.18
C PHE A 96 -19.08 33.77 -19.14
N SER A 97 -20.19 33.13 -19.54
CA SER A 97 -21.24 33.79 -20.34
C SER A 97 -22.18 34.59 -19.45
N ARG A 98 -22.38 35.87 -19.80
CA ARG A 98 -23.07 36.91 -19.00
C ARG A 98 -24.59 36.70 -18.82
N SER A 99 -24.99 35.63 -18.14
CA SER A 99 -26.36 35.44 -17.69
C SER A 99 -26.36 35.10 -16.21
N THR A 100 -26.97 35.96 -15.39
CA THR A 100 -27.11 35.75 -13.94
C THR A 100 -27.81 34.43 -13.60
N ALA A 101 -28.63 33.91 -14.51
CA ALA A 101 -29.24 32.59 -14.41
C ALA A 101 -28.20 31.44 -14.46
N SER A 102 -27.15 31.59 -15.27
CA SER A 102 -26.07 30.61 -15.39
C SER A 102 -25.28 30.47 -14.09
N LEU A 103 -24.96 31.60 -13.47
CA LEU A 103 -24.23 31.65 -12.20
C LEU A 103 -25.03 31.03 -11.06
N ALA A 104 -26.35 31.27 -11.01
CA ALA A 104 -27.24 30.67 -10.01
C ALA A 104 -27.28 29.13 -10.12
N VAL A 105 -27.34 28.60 -11.35
CA VAL A 105 -27.32 27.16 -11.60
C VAL A 105 -25.98 26.55 -11.17
N THR A 106 -24.86 27.20 -11.49
CA THR A 106 -23.54 26.71 -11.08
C THR A 106 -23.38 26.69 -9.55
N ILE A 107 -23.82 27.75 -8.86
CA ILE A 107 -23.81 27.78 -7.39
C ILE A 107 -24.68 26.67 -6.83
N PHE A 108 -25.85 26.43 -7.41
CA PHE A 108 -26.75 25.37 -6.95
C PHE A 108 -26.14 23.97 -7.10
N ILE A 109 -25.48 23.69 -8.23
CA ILE A 109 -24.79 22.41 -8.46
C ILE A 109 -23.65 22.24 -7.45
N ILE A 110 -22.83 23.27 -7.23
CA ILE A 110 -21.74 23.22 -6.26
C ILE A 110 -22.30 23.00 -4.84
N ALA A 111 -23.36 23.71 -4.47
CA ALA A 111 -24.01 23.55 -3.17
C ALA A 111 -24.60 22.15 -2.99
N ALA A 112 -25.21 21.58 -4.04
CA ALA A 112 -25.73 20.21 -4.02
C ALA A 112 -24.62 19.17 -3.82
N VAL A 113 -23.50 19.29 -4.54
CA VAL A 113 -22.34 18.39 -4.39
C VAL A 113 -21.71 18.52 -3.00
N VAL A 114 -21.56 19.73 -2.48
CA VAL A 114 -21.05 19.93 -1.11
C VAL A 114 -22.03 19.34 -0.10
N ALA A 115 -23.33 19.55 -0.26
CA ALA A 115 -24.34 18.98 0.64
C ALA A 115 -24.31 17.45 0.64
N THR A 116 -24.17 16.79 -0.52
CA THR A 116 -24.09 15.33 -0.56
C THR A 116 -22.84 14.80 0.16
N LEU A 117 -21.69 15.46 0.04
CA LEU A 117 -20.47 15.08 0.77
C LEU A 117 -20.60 15.23 2.30
N PHE A 118 -21.40 16.19 2.78
CA PHE A 118 -21.65 16.36 4.22
C PHE A 118 -22.72 15.43 4.77
N VAL A 119 -23.75 15.11 3.97
CA VAL A 119 -24.87 14.23 4.38
C VAL A 119 -24.45 12.76 4.32
N TYR A 120 -23.70 12.36 3.30
CA TYR A 120 -23.25 10.97 3.10
C TYR A 120 -21.80 10.78 3.56
N ARG A 121 -21.47 11.21 4.78
CA ARG A 121 -20.21 10.76 5.38
C ARG A 121 -20.33 9.25 5.61
N PRO A 122 -19.46 8.41 5.03
CA PRO A 122 -19.45 6.99 5.36
C PRO A 122 -19.26 6.91 6.88
N GLN A 123 -20.19 6.22 7.54
CA GLN A 123 -20.16 6.08 8.98
C GLN A 123 -18.83 5.42 9.34
N GLU A 124 -17.99 6.09 10.15
CA GLU A 124 -16.75 5.50 10.64
C GLU A 124 -17.12 4.16 11.30
N GLN A 125 -16.67 3.05 10.71
CA GLN A 125 -16.89 1.73 11.29
C GLN A 125 -16.07 1.66 12.57
N LYS A 126 -16.74 1.86 13.71
CA LYS A 126 -16.13 1.72 15.02
C LYS A 126 -16.16 0.25 15.40
N TYR A 127 -15.03 -0.43 15.23
CA TYR A 127 -14.88 -1.79 15.72
C TYR A 127 -15.10 -1.87 17.23
N SER A 128 -15.84 -2.87 17.66
CA SER A 128 -15.99 -3.21 19.06
C SER A 128 -14.66 -3.71 19.64
N GLN A 129 -14.48 -3.55 20.94
CA GLN A 129 -13.31 -4.09 21.64
C GLN A 129 -13.18 -5.61 21.49
N GLN A 130 -14.29 -6.31 21.28
CA GLN A 130 -14.31 -7.75 21.05
C GLN A 130 -13.75 -8.11 19.67
N GLU A 131 -14.17 -7.39 18.62
CA GLU A 131 -13.63 -7.58 17.26
C GLU A 131 -12.13 -7.31 17.22
N ILE A 132 -11.67 -6.25 17.90
CA ILE A 132 -10.24 -5.91 17.99
C ILE A 132 -9.47 -7.05 18.69
N GLN A 133 -9.99 -7.61 19.78
CA GLN A 133 -9.34 -8.73 20.46
C GLN A 133 -9.30 -10.01 19.63
N ILE A 134 -10.34 -10.28 18.84
CA ILE A 134 -10.36 -11.42 17.93
C ILE A 134 -9.32 -11.24 16.83
N ALA A 135 -9.24 -10.05 16.23
CA ALA A 135 -8.26 -9.71 15.22
C ALA A 135 -6.82 -9.79 15.76
N ASP A 136 -6.55 -9.31 16.97
CA ASP A 136 -5.23 -9.43 17.61
C ASP A 136 -4.83 -10.89 17.82
N ARG A 137 -5.76 -11.73 18.31
CA ARG A 137 -5.51 -13.16 18.48
C ARG A 137 -5.22 -13.87 17.16
N GLN A 138 -5.98 -13.55 16.11
CA GLN A 138 -5.77 -14.12 14.78
C GLN A 138 -4.42 -13.69 14.21
N THR A 139 -4.08 -12.41 14.32
CA THR A 139 -2.79 -11.85 13.88
C THR A 139 -1.62 -12.53 14.58
N ARG A 140 -1.68 -12.68 15.91
CA ARG A 140 -0.65 -13.39 16.68
C ARG A 140 -0.46 -14.84 16.23
N LYS A 141 -1.57 -15.54 15.95
CA LYS A 141 -1.51 -16.93 15.44
C LYS A 141 -0.87 -16.98 14.05
N ALA A 142 -1.26 -16.09 13.15
CA ALA A 142 -0.69 -16.00 11.81
C ALA A 142 0.83 -15.74 11.88
N LEU A 143 1.24 -14.74 12.67
CA LEU A 143 2.67 -14.43 12.87
C LEU A 143 3.44 -15.60 13.48
N ALA A 144 2.84 -16.35 14.41
CA ALA A 144 3.46 -17.54 14.98
C ALA A 144 3.66 -18.67 13.95
N ILE A 145 2.68 -18.87 13.05
CA ILE A 145 2.79 -19.85 11.96
C ILE A 145 3.91 -19.43 11.01
N VAL A 146 3.95 -18.17 10.60
CA VAL A 146 4.99 -17.61 9.73
C VAL A 146 6.37 -17.80 10.37
N GLY A 147 6.53 -17.43 11.64
CA GLY A 147 7.78 -17.65 12.36
C GLY A 147 8.21 -19.12 12.44
N LYS A 148 7.24 -20.04 12.62
CA LYS A 148 7.52 -21.48 12.60
C LYS A 148 8.01 -21.95 11.22
N ILE A 149 7.37 -21.50 10.15
CA ILE A 149 7.78 -21.82 8.77
C ILE A 149 9.20 -21.32 8.53
N PHE A 150 9.50 -20.05 8.84
CA PHE A 150 10.84 -19.49 8.66
C PHE A 150 11.91 -20.29 9.42
N ASN A 151 11.65 -20.65 10.68
CA ASN A 151 12.60 -21.43 11.48
C ASN A 151 12.80 -22.84 10.91
N GLN A 152 11.73 -23.49 10.44
CA GLN A 152 11.81 -24.80 9.79
C GLN A 152 12.59 -24.72 8.48
N THR A 153 12.27 -23.75 7.63
CA THR A 153 12.96 -23.51 6.35
C THR A 153 14.44 -23.23 6.57
N GLN A 154 14.80 -22.39 7.55
CA GLN A 154 16.20 -22.12 7.89
C GLN A 154 16.92 -23.41 8.29
N SER A 155 16.34 -24.19 9.20
CA SER A 155 16.95 -25.45 9.65
C SER A 155 17.10 -26.46 8.51
N THR A 156 16.10 -26.58 7.63
CA THR A 156 16.16 -27.48 6.46
C THR A 156 17.21 -27.00 5.46
N LEU A 157 17.28 -25.69 5.19
CA LEU A 157 18.27 -25.12 4.29
C LEU A 157 19.69 -25.37 4.81
N GLU A 158 19.95 -25.11 6.10
CA GLU A 158 21.28 -25.26 6.69
C GLU A 158 21.71 -26.73 6.78
N LYS A 159 20.86 -27.59 7.35
CA LYS A 159 21.24 -28.97 7.67
C LYS A 159 21.11 -29.92 6.49
N GLU A 160 20.06 -29.78 5.68
CA GLU A 160 19.79 -30.75 4.62
C GLU A 160 20.35 -30.26 3.29
N VAL A 161 20.11 -29.00 2.93
CA VAL A 161 20.53 -28.49 1.61
C VAL A 161 22.01 -28.14 1.61
N LEU A 162 22.43 -27.20 2.46
CA LEU A 162 23.81 -26.70 2.44
C LEU A 162 24.81 -27.76 2.89
N SER A 163 24.55 -28.48 3.98
CA SER A 163 25.48 -29.51 4.46
C SER A 163 25.48 -30.76 3.57
N GLU A 164 24.32 -31.40 3.36
CA GLU A 164 24.27 -32.72 2.72
C GLU A 164 24.20 -32.67 1.20
N ARG A 165 23.46 -31.72 0.61
CA ARG A 165 23.31 -31.65 -0.86
C ARG A 165 24.40 -30.82 -1.54
N VAL A 166 25.05 -29.91 -0.83
CA VAL A 166 26.08 -29.03 -1.40
C VAL A 166 27.47 -29.35 -0.86
N ALA A 167 27.69 -29.20 0.45
CA ALA A 167 29.04 -29.29 1.02
C ALA A 167 29.63 -30.69 0.93
N LYS A 168 28.82 -31.75 1.13
CA LYS A 168 29.28 -33.13 1.05
C LYS A 168 29.74 -33.54 -0.37
N PRO A 169 28.95 -33.35 -1.44
CA PRO A 169 29.43 -33.63 -2.81
C PRO A 169 30.68 -32.85 -3.20
N ILE A 170 30.79 -31.58 -2.76
CA ILE A 170 32.01 -30.78 -3.00
C ILE A 170 33.22 -31.42 -2.31
N ARG A 171 33.08 -31.82 -1.05
CA ARG A 171 34.15 -32.47 -0.28
C ARG A 171 34.57 -33.80 -0.91
N GLU A 172 33.60 -34.59 -1.37
CA GLU A 172 33.85 -35.84 -2.10
C GLU A 172 34.59 -35.56 -3.43
N GLY A 173 34.17 -34.56 -4.19
CA GLY A 173 34.82 -34.12 -5.42
C GLY A 173 36.28 -33.69 -5.20
N ILE A 174 36.53 -32.87 -4.17
CA ILE A 174 37.89 -32.48 -3.77
C ILE A 174 38.72 -33.72 -3.39
N GLY A 175 38.13 -34.68 -2.67
CA GLY A 175 38.77 -35.94 -2.32
C GLY A 175 39.20 -36.75 -3.54
N ILE A 176 38.33 -36.86 -4.55
CA ILE A 176 38.63 -37.56 -5.81
C ILE A 176 39.78 -36.87 -6.56
N VAL A 177 39.73 -35.54 -6.68
CA VAL A 177 40.79 -34.77 -7.32
C VAL A 177 42.12 -35.00 -6.61
N ASN A 178 42.14 -34.90 -5.29
CA ASN A 178 43.36 -35.08 -4.50
C ASN A 178 43.91 -36.51 -4.59
N TYR A 179 43.04 -37.51 -4.70
CA TYR A 179 43.43 -38.91 -4.97
C TYR A 179 44.12 -39.05 -6.33
N LEU A 180 43.54 -38.49 -7.39
CA LEU A 180 44.10 -38.55 -8.75
C LEU A 180 45.48 -37.87 -8.83
N PHE A 181 45.64 -36.70 -8.21
CA PHE A 181 46.90 -35.96 -8.21
C PHE A 181 48.00 -36.60 -7.34
N ASN A 182 47.65 -37.18 -6.18
CA ASN A 182 48.62 -37.84 -5.30
C ASN A 182 49.04 -39.25 -5.75
N GLN A 183 48.24 -39.93 -6.57
CA GLN A 183 48.65 -41.19 -7.19
C GLN A 183 49.43 -40.99 -8.50
N GLY A 184 49.14 -39.93 -9.26
CA GLY A 184 49.91 -39.58 -10.47
C GLY A 184 51.35 -39.10 -10.21
N THR A 185 51.68 -38.75 -8.97
CA THR A 185 53.02 -38.30 -8.54
C THR A 185 53.92 -39.42 -8.01
N LYS A 186 53.43 -40.67 -7.99
CA LYS A 186 54.19 -41.86 -7.56
C LYS A 186 54.78 -42.70 -8.73
N GLN A 187 54.88 -42.13 -9.93
CA GLN A 187 55.60 -42.73 -11.07
C GLN A 187 56.87 -41.97 -11.40
#